data_AF-A0A813MWX3-F1
#
_entry.id   AF-A0A813MWX3-F1
#
_cell.length_a   1.000
_cell.length_b   1.000
_cell.length_c   1.000
_cell.angle_alpha   90.00
_cell.angle_beta   90.00
_cell.angle_gamma   90.00
#
_symmetry.space_group_name_H-M   'P 1'
#
loop_
_entity.id
_entity.type
_entity.pdbx_description
1 polymer ?
#
loop_
_entity_poly.entity_id
_entity_poly.type
_entity_poly.pdbx_seq_one_letter_code
_entity_poly.pdbx_strand_id
1 'polypeptide(L)'
;MNSELYNEILSDYFLPFGAAKYDLEFKLHQDNDPKHNSLLCRPFLNLNNIDWIKSPPKSPDLNPIELVCNELKDFVRKKMIGTGTDASTSKREF
;
A
#
# COMPACT_ATOMS: atom_id res chain seq x y z
N MET A 1 1.87 -11.87 -3.00
CA MET A 1 1.11 -11.53 -1.77
C MET A 1 -0.34 -11.92 -1.95
N ASN A 2 -0.87 -12.75 -1.05
CA ASN A 2 -2.27 -13.17 -0.99
C ASN A 2 -3.06 -12.27 -0.01
N SER A 3 -4.34 -12.56 0.22
CA SER A 3 -5.19 -11.81 1.15
C SER A 3 -4.80 -11.99 2.61
N GLU A 4 -4.31 -13.16 3.00
CA GLU A 4 -3.87 -13.44 4.39
C GLU A 4 -2.70 -12.56 4.78
N LEU A 5 -1.62 -12.58 3.98
CA LEU A 5 -0.46 -11.73 4.20
C LEU A 5 -0.82 -10.24 4.12
N TYR A 6 -1.78 -9.87 3.26
CA TYR A 6 -2.26 -8.48 3.25
C TYR A 6 -2.98 -8.11 4.55
N ASN A 7 -3.80 -9.00 5.08
CA ASN A 7 -4.49 -8.80 6.35
C ASN A 7 -3.50 -8.68 7.52
N GLU A 8 -2.44 -9.49 7.53
CA GLU A 8 -1.33 -9.36 8.48
C GLU A 8 -0.64 -7.99 8.37
N ILE A 9 -0.40 -7.50 7.15
CA ILE A 9 0.14 -6.15 6.95
C ILE A 9 -0.79 -5.08 7.53
N LEU A 10 -2.10 -5.23 7.33
CA LEU A 10 -3.10 -4.32 7.88
C LEU A 10 -3.11 -4.32 9.41
N SER A 11 -3.04 -5.50 10.04
CA SER A 11 -3.06 -5.64 11.50
C SER A 11 -1.76 -5.20 12.16
N ASP A 12 -0.63 -5.61 11.60
CA ASP A 12 0.66 -5.55 12.31
C ASP A 12 1.38 -4.22 12.06
N TYR A 13 1.08 -3.56 10.93
CA TYR A 13 1.78 -2.34 10.52
C TYR A 13 0.83 -1.17 10.30
N PHE A 14 -0.20 -1.34 9.48
CA PHE A 14 -1.05 -0.23 9.08
C PHE A 14 -1.87 0.35 10.24
N LEU A 15 -2.62 -0.50 10.95
CA LEU A 15 -3.49 -0.05 12.04
C LEU A 15 -2.68 0.60 13.19
N PRO A 16 -1.57 0.02 13.68
CA PRO A 16 -0.73 0.66 14.69
C PRO A 16 -0.15 1.99 14.20
N PHE A 17 0.30 2.08 12.95
CA PHE A 17 0.79 3.33 12.36
C PHE A 17 -0.30 4.39 12.31
N GLY A 18 -1.48 4.02 11.84
CA GLY A 18 -2.64 4.89 11.76
C GLY A 18 -3.07 5.46 13.12
N ALA A 19 -3.14 4.60 14.14
CA ALA A 19 -3.43 5.02 15.51
C ALA A 19 -2.33 5.95 16.05
N ALA A 20 -1.06 5.60 15.87
CA ALA A 20 0.06 6.36 16.41
C ALA A 20 0.29 7.73 15.74
N LYS A 21 -0.08 7.88 14.46
CA LYS A 21 0.20 9.11 13.68
C LYS A 21 -1.01 10.00 13.46
N TYR A 22 -2.20 9.42 13.42
CA TYR A 22 -3.41 10.11 12.97
C TYR A 22 -4.62 9.85 13.88
N ASP A 23 -4.46 9.15 15.00
CA ASP A 23 -5.57 8.79 15.91
C ASP A 23 -6.75 8.10 15.18
N LEU A 24 -6.41 7.30 14.16
CA LEU A 24 -7.38 6.67 13.24
C LEU A 24 -8.25 7.65 12.43
N GLU A 25 -7.96 8.96 12.46
CA GLU A 25 -8.63 9.98 11.65
C GLU A 25 -7.99 10.10 10.26
N PHE A 26 -8.21 9.08 9.43
CA PHE A 26 -7.75 9.07 8.04
C PHE A 26 -8.69 8.28 7.13
N LYS A 27 -8.45 8.39 5.83
CA LYS A 27 -9.05 7.51 4.82
C LYS A 27 -7.97 6.73 4.11
N LEU A 28 -8.18 5.43 3.97
CA LEU A 28 -7.30 4.54 3.23
C LEU A 28 -7.54 4.68 1.73
N HIS A 29 -6.48 4.98 0.98
CA HIS A 29 -6.44 4.85 -0.47
C HIS A 29 -5.61 3.61 -0.84
N GLN A 30 -6.19 2.70 -1.61
CA GLN A 30 -5.55 1.47 -2.10
C GLN A 30 -6.06 1.16 -3.51
N ASP A 31 -5.32 0.36 -4.28
CA ASP A 31 -5.80 -0.09 -5.59
C ASP A 31 -6.97 -1.09 -5.48
N ASN A 32 -7.57 -1.44 -6.61
CA ASN A 32 -8.67 -2.41 -6.67
C ASN A 32 -8.20 -3.87 -6.84
N ASP A 33 -6.99 -4.24 -6.41
CA ASP A 33 -6.52 -5.63 -6.48
C ASP A 33 -7.52 -6.56 -5.74
N PRO A 34 -7.90 -7.71 -6.33
CA PRO A 34 -8.84 -8.65 -5.72
C PRO A 34 -8.54 -9.01 -4.27
N LYS A 35 -7.28 -9.00 -3.82
CA LYS A 35 -6.95 -9.34 -2.42
C LYS A 35 -7.49 -8.31 -1.42
N HIS A 36 -7.56 -7.04 -1.80
CA HIS A 36 -8.07 -5.94 -0.97
C HIS A 36 -9.59 -6.02 -0.79
N ASN A 37 -10.28 -6.59 -1.79
CA ASN A 37 -11.72 -6.86 -1.76
C ASN A 37 -12.07 -8.26 -1.22
N SER A 38 -11.09 -9.02 -0.71
CA SER A 38 -11.34 -10.37 -0.21
C SER A 38 -12.29 -10.39 0.99
N LEU A 39 -12.90 -11.55 1.22
CA LEU A 39 -13.75 -11.81 2.39
C LEU A 39 -12.99 -11.74 3.73
N LEU A 40 -11.65 -11.67 3.69
CA LEU A 40 -10.81 -11.50 4.87
C LEU A 40 -10.57 -10.02 5.16
N CYS A 41 -10.06 -9.28 4.16
CA CYS A 41 -9.59 -7.92 4.37
C CYS A 41 -10.72 -6.89 4.46
N ARG A 42 -11.82 -7.10 3.73
CA ARG A 42 -12.94 -6.14 3.74
C ARG A 42 -13.66 -6.10 5.10
N PRO A 43 -13.99 -7.24 5.74
CA PRO A 43 -14.50 -7.22 7.11
C PRO A 43 -13.50 -6.64 8.11
N PHE A 44 -12.20 -6.91 7.97
CA PHE A 44 -11.17 -6.33 8.84
C PHE A 44 -11.20 -4.79 8.83
N LEU A 45 -11.22 -4.17 7.64
CA LEU A 45 -11.28 -2.71 7.53
C LEU A 45 -12.58 -2.16 8.13
N ASN A 46 -13.72 -2.81 7.89
CA ASN A 46 -15.01 -2.40 8.46
C ASN A 46 -15.04 -2.49 9.99
N LEU A 47 -14.50 -3.57 10.57
CA LEU A 47 -14.47 -3.79 12.03
C LEU A 47 -13.58 -2.78 12.75
N ASN A 48 -12.55 -2.27 12.07
CA ASN A 48 -11.64 -1.27 12.60
C ASN A 48 -12.04 0.17 12.21
N ASN A 49 -13.26 0.38 11.69
CA ASN A 49 -13.78 1.68 11.28
C ASN A 49 -12.87 2.43 10.27
N ILE A 50 -12.15 1.68 9.42
CA ILE A 50 -11.29 2.27 8.40
C ILE A 50 -12.10 2.54 7.14
N ASP A 51 -12.30 3.83 6.85
CA ASP A 51 -12.91 4.28 5.61
C ASP A 51 -11.94 4.13 4.44
N TRP A 52 -12.35 3.39 3.41
CA TRP A 52 -11.59 3.23 2.18
C TRP A 52 -12.23 4.01 1.01
N ILE A 53 -11.42 4.85 0.36
CA ILE A 53 -11.74 5.54 -0.90
C ILE A 53 -11.63 4.59 -2.09
N LYS A 54 -12.76 4.24 -2.70
CA LYS A 54 -12.81 3.36 -3.89
C LYS A 54 -12.41 4.14 -5.14
N SER A 55 -11.31 3.73 -5.78
CA SER A 55 -10.98 4.22 -7.12
C SER A 55 -11.88 3.57 -8.18
N PRO A 56 -12.18 4.23 -9.29
CA PRO A 56 -12.85 3.61 -10.43
C PRO A 56 -12.01 2.46 -11.01
N PRO A 57 -12.65 1.44 -11.63
CA PRO A 57 -11.92 0.39 -12.34
C PRO A 57 -11.06 0.97 -13.47
N LYS A 58 -9.84 0.47 -13.62
CA LYS A 58 -8.89 0.86 -14.69
C LYS A 58 -8.50 2.35 -14.67
N SER A 59 -8.47 2.98 -13.50
CA SER A 59 -8.01 4.36 -13.32
C SER A 59 -6.73 4.42 -12.47
N PRO A 60 -5.58 3.92 -12.97
CA PRO A 60 -4.31 4.01 -12.26
C PRO A 60 -3.85 5.47 -12.10
N ASP A 61 -4.27 6.36 -13.00
CA ASP A 61 -4.05 7.81 -12.95
C ASP A 61 -4.67 8.48 -11.72
N LEU A 62 -5.73 7.91 -11.17
CA LEU A 62 -6.40 8.41 -9.97
C LEU A 62 -5.81 7.85 -8.67
N ASN A 63 -4.81 6.98 -8.75
CA ASN A 63 -4.19 6.39 -7.57
C ASN A 63 -2.83 7.03 -7.27
N PRO A 64 -2.71 7.87 -6.22
CA PRO A 64 -1.46 8.54 -5.89
C PRO A 64 -0.28 7.59 -5.68
N ILE A 65 -0.52 6.34 -5.28
CA ILE A 65 0.55 5.35 -5.10
C ILE A 65 1.20 4.96 -6.44
N GLU A 66 0.47 4.99 -7.56
CA GLU A 66 1.02 4.68 -8.88
C GLU A 66 2.02 5.75 -9.30
N LEU A 67 1.75 7.02 -8.95
CA LEU A 67 2.68 8.13 -9.18
C LEU A 67 3.98 7.92 -8.39
N VAL A 68 3.88 7.68 -7.08
CA VAL A 68 5.05 7.44 -6.22
C VAL A 68 5.82 6.18 -6.65
N CYS A 69 5.10 5.10 -7.00
CA CYS A 69 5.72 3.88 -7.53
C CYS A 69 6.46 4.14 -8.84
N ASN A 70 5.93 5.00 -9.70
CA ASN A 70 6.58 5.37 -10.96
C ASN A 70 7.89 6.14 -10.70
N GLU A 71 7.85 7.15 -9.83
CA GLU A 71 9.05 7.91 -9.45
C GLU A 71 10.11 7.03 -8.78
N LEU A 72 9.71 6.14 -7.88
CA LEU A 72 10.59 5.17 -7.24
C LEU A 72 11.25 4.23 -8.27
N LYS A 73 10.49 3.73 -9.25
CA LYS A 73 11.03 2.88 -10.33
C LYS A 73 12.08 3.65 -11.14
N ASP A 74 11.82 4.90 -11.46
CA ASP A 74 12.75 5.73 -12.24
C ASP A 74 14.01 6.08 -11.44
N PHE A 75 13.89 6.35 -10.13
CA PHE A 75 15.02 6.53 -9.22
C PHE A 75 15.91 5.28 -9.17
N VAL A 76 15.28 4.12 -8.96
CA VAL A 76 15.97 2.82 -8.91
C VAL A 76 16.65 2.49 -10.25
N ARG A 77 15.99 2.72 -11.38
CA ARG A 77 16.58 2.49 -12.73
C ARG A 77 17.81 3.35 -12.97
N LYS A 78 17.78 4.62 -12.56
CA LYS A 78 18.92 5.55 -12.71
C LYS A 78 20.16 5.09 -11.94
N LYS A 79 19.99 4.33 -10.85
CA LYS A 79 21.10 3.77 -10.07
C LYS A 79 21.78 2.54 -10.70
N MET A 80 21.33 2.06 -11.88
CA MET A 80 21.90 0.91 -12.60
C MET A 80 22.16 -0.32 -11.70
N ILE A 81 21.12 -0.70 -10.97
CA ILE A 81 21.16 -1.74 -9.95
C ILE A 81 21.31 -3.11 -10.59
N GLY A 82 22.46 -3.76 -10.37
CA GLY A 82 22.78 -5.10 -10.92
C GLY A 82 22.37 -6.27 -10.03
N THR A 83 22.08 -6.05 -8.74
CA THR A 83 21.78 -7.12 -7.77
C THR A 83 20.56 -6.81 -6.88
N GLY A 84 19.97 -7.85 -6.27
CA GLY A 84 18.81 -7.71 -5.38
C GLY A 84 19.08 -6.91 -4.10
N THR A 85 20.32 -6.89 -3.61
CA THR A 85 20.75 -6.16 -2.41
C THR A 85 20.85 -4.65 -2.68
N ASP A 86 21.29 -4.30 -3.88
CA ASP A 86 21.39 -2.90 -4.32
C ASP A 86 19.97 -2.29 -4.44
N ALA A 87 18.98 -3.10 -4.84
CA ALA A 87 17.58 -2.69 -4.95
C ALA A 87 16.92 -2.40 -3.60
N SER A 88 17.21 -3.19 -2.56
CA SER A 88 16.65 -2.96 -1.22
C SER A 88 17.25 -1.71 -0.56
N THR A 89 18.54 -1.48 -0.77
CA THR A 89 19.24 -0.27 -0.31
C THR A 89 18.66 0.97 -0.98
N SER A 90 18.50 0.94 -2.30
CA SER A 90 17.97 2.09 -3.05
C SER A 90 16.52 2.43 -2.68
N LYS A 91 15.68 1.44 -2.33
CA LYS A 91 14.32 1.69 -1.83
C LYS A 91 14.28 2.36 -0.46
N ARG A 92 15.32 2.21 0.36
CA ARG A 92 15.43 2.88 1.68
C ARG A 92 15.98 4.30 1.57
N GLU A 93 16.72 4.59 0.49
CA GLU A 93 17.32 5.90 0.22
C GLU A 93 16.39 6.84 -0.56
N PHE A 94 15.34 6.31 -1.17
CA PHE A 94 14.25 7.09 -1.75
C PHE A 94 13.34 7.61 -0.65
#